data_AF-A0A9D1EQF5-F1
#
_entry.id   AF-A0A9D1EQF5-F1
#
_cell.length_a   1.000
_cell.length_b   1.000
_cell.length_c   1.000
_cell.angle_alpha   90.00
_cell.angle_beta   90.00
_cell.angle_gamma   90.00
#
_symmetry.space_group_name_H-M   'P 1'
#
loop_
_entity.id
_entity.type
_entity.pdbx_description
1 polymer ?
#
loop_
_entity_poly.entity_id
_entity_poly.type
_entity_poly.pdbx_seq_one_letter_code
_entity_poly.pdbx_strand_id
1 'polypeptide(L)'
;MGKIIGIDLGTTNSCVAVMEGGKPVVITNTEGSRTTPSVVAFTKTGERLVGEPAKRQAVTNADKTISSIKRHMGSDYRVNIDGKKYSPQEISAMILQKLKSDAENYLGEKVTEAVITVPAYF
;
A
#
# COMPACT_ATOMS: atom_id res chain seq x y z
N MET A 1 -11.05 -22.15 -2.81
CA MET A 1 -11.20 -21.04 -1.84
C MET A 1 -9.84 -20.37 -1.78
N GLY A 2 -9.74 -19.08 -2.12
CA GLY A 2 -8.44 -18.40 -2.16
C GLY A 2 -7.85 -18.23 -0.76
N LYS A 3 -6.53 -18.10 -0.65
CA LYS A 3 -5.89 -17.77 0.64
C LYS A 3 -6.29 -16.37 1.09
N ILE A 4 -6.65 -16.24 2.37
CA ILE A 4 -6.83 -14.95 3.04
C ILE A 4 -5.45 -14.44 3.46
N ILE A 5 -5.13 -13.20 3.12
CA ILE A 5 -3.85 -12.56 3.51
C ILE A 5 -4.03 -11.61 4.69
N GLY A 6 -3.00 -11.48 5.52
CA GLY A 6 -2.95 -10.47 6.58
C GLY A 6 -2.18 -9.25 6.10
N ILE A 7 -2.78 -8.06 6.17
CA ILE A 7 -2.14 -6.80 5.79
C ILE A 7 -2.05 -5.90 7.01
N ASP A 8 -0.81 -5.55 7.36
CA ASP A 8 -0.57 -4.39 8.21
C ASP A 8 -0.48 -3.13 7.34
N LEU A 9 -1.52 -2.30 7.38
CA LEU A 9 -1.55 -1.03 6.64
C LEU A 9 -1.02 0.08 7.55
N GLY A 10 0.29 0.29 7.69
CA GLY A 10 0.80 1.32 8.61
C GLY A 10 0.84 2.72 8.00
N THR A 11 1.01 3.73 8.86
CA THR A 11 1.16 5.14 8.44
C THR A 11 2.42 5.36 7.60
N THR A 12 3.52 4.71 7.98
CA THR A 12 4.84 4.89 7.34
C THR A 12 5.23 3.70 6.47
N ASN A 13 5.01 2.49 6.96
CA ASN A 13 5.31 1.26 6.26
C ASN A 13 4.10 0.34 6.36
N SER A 14 3.93 -0.50 5.35
CA SER A 14 2.96 -1.57 5.33
C SER A 14 3.65 -2.92 5.14
N CYS A 15 3.00 -3.98 5.56
CA CYS A 15 3.51 -5.34 5.53
C CYS A 15 2.38 -6.30 5.12
N VAL A 16 2.72 -7.42 4.49
CA VAL A 16 1.77 -8.46 4.13
C VAL A 16 2.32 -9.82 4.55
N ALA A 17 1.43 -10.65 5.11
CA ALA A 17 1.71 -11.99 5.57
C ALA A 17 0.66 -12.99 5.07
N VAL A 18 1.09 -14.24 4.92
CA VAL A 18 0.24 -15.37 4.50
C VAL A 18 0.35 -16.50 5.53
N MET A 19 -0.62 -17.42 5.53
CA MET A 19 -0.54 -18.64 6.33
C MET A 19 0.04 -19.78 5.51
N GLU A 20 1.13 -20.37 5.98
CA GLU A 20 1.78 -21.54 5.39
C GLU A 20 2.02 -22.61 6.44
N GLY A 21 1.49 -23.82 6.22
CA GLY A 21 1.64 -24.92 7.17
C GLY A 21 1.16 -24.58 8.59
N GLY A 22 0.14 -23.73 8.72
CA GLY A 22 -0.38 -23.25 10.00
C GLY A 22 0.45 -22.17 10.70
N LYS A 23 1.51 -21.65 10.05
CA LYS A 23 2.36 -20.59 10.59
C LYS A 23 2.22 -19.31 9.74
N PRO A 24 2.23 -18.12 10.37
CA PRO A 24 2.26 -16.86 9.64
C PRO A 24 3.67 -16.64 9.05
N VAL A 25 3.72 -16.29 7.77
CA VAL A 25 4.94 -15.98 7.03
C VAL A 25 4.81 -14.59 6.43
N VAL A 26 5.73 -13.69 6.78
CA VAL A 26 5.85 -12.37 6.14
C VAL A 26 6.54 -12.55 4.78
N ILE A 27 5.90 -12.09 3.72
CA ILE A 27 6.43 -12.21 2.36
C ILE A 27 7.30 -11.00 2.00
N THR A 28 8.20 -11.20 1.04
CA THR A 28 8.97 -10.11 0.43
C THR A 28 8.18 -9.47 -0.70
N ASN A 29 8.19 -8.15 -0.77
CA ASN A 29 7.67 -7.42 -1.92
C ASN A 29 8.56 -7.60 -3.17
N THR A 30 8.10 -7.13 -4.33
CA THR A 30 8.88 -7.15 -5.58
C THR A 30 10.24 -6.45 -5.50
N GLU A 31 10.46 -5.60 -4.50
CA GLU A 31 11.72 -4.91 -4.25
C GLU A 31 12.66 -5.69 -3.31
N GLY A 32 12.28 -6.87 -2.85
CA GLY A 32 13.07 -7.74 -1.96
C GLY A 32 13.00 -7.37 -0.47
N SER A 33 12.15 -6.42 -0.08
CA SER A 33 11.95 -6.00 1.31
C SER A 33 10.73 -6.68 1.93
N ARG A 34 10.77 -6.92 3.25
CA ARG A 34 9.62 -7.42 4.03
C ARG A 34 8.61 -6.33 4.39
N THR A 35 8.92 -5.08 4.10
CA THR A 35 8.01 -3.95 4.29
C THR A 35 8.02 -3.05 3.06
N THR A 36 6.87 -2.47 2.79
CA THR A 36 6.64 -1.53 1.68
C THR A 36 6.34 -0.16 2.25
N PRO A 37 7.07 0.91 1.89
CA PRO A 37 6.73 2.26 2.32
C PRO A 37 5.28 2.62 1.96
N SER A 38 4.55 3.23 2.89
CA SER A 38 3.18 3.72 2.67
C SER A 38 3.20 5.05 1.93
N VAL A 39 3.75 5.02 0.71
CA VAL A 39 4.01 6.17 -0.14
C VAL A 39 3.47 5.89 -1.54
N VAL A 40 2.76 6.86 -2.09
CA VAL A 40 2.21 6.82 -3.46
C VAL A 40 2.72 8.05 -4.19
N ALA A 41 3.15 7.89 -5.43
CA ALA A 41 3.54 9.01 -6.28
C ALA A 41 2.92 8.92 -7.66
N PHE A 42 2.62 10.08 -8.24
CA PHE A 42 2.16 10.21 -9.61
C PHE A 42 3.27 10.84 -10.44
N THR A 43 3.75 10.12 -11.46
CA THR A 43 4.79 10.62 -12.35
C THR A 43 4.22 11.68 -13.31
N LYS A 44 5.09 12.40 -14.01
CA LYS A 44 4.70 13.35 -15.05
C LYS A 44 3.95 12.70 -16.22
N THR A 45 4.16 11.40 -16.45
CA THR A 45 3.49 10.62 -17.50
C THR A 45 2.16 10.02 -17.04
N GLY A 46 1.75 10.26 -15.78
CA GLY A 46 0.51 9.73 -15.21
C GLY A 46 0.63 8.31 -14.65
N GLU A 47 1.84 7.74 -14.64
CA GLU A 47 2.10 6.44 -14.00
C GLU A 47 2.02 6.57 -12.47
N ARG A 48 1.50 5.54 -11.81
CA ARG A 48 1.46 5.45 -10.35
C ARG A 48 2.61 4.60 -9.84
N LEU A 49 3.44 5.18 -9.00
CA LEU A 49 4.46 4.49 -8.24
C LEU A 49 3.96 4.27 -6.81
N VAL A 50 4.26 3.12 -6.22
CA VAL A 50 3.89 2.79 -4.84
C VAL A 50 5.08 2.14 -4.14
N GLY A 51 5.31 2.48 -2.88
CA GLY A 51 6.39 1.89 -2.09
C GLY A 51 7.75 2.55 -2.34
N GLU A 52 8.78 1.73 -2.46
CA GLU A 52 10.16 2.20 -2.57
C GLU A 52 10.40 3.08 -3.82
N PRO A 53 9.87 2.75 -5.03
CA PRO A 53 9.97 3.63 -6.18
C PRO A 53 9.37 5.03 -5.95
N ALA A 54 8.22 5.11 -5.27
CA ALA A 54 7.59 6.39 -4.93
C ALA A 54 8.42 7.18 -3.92
N LYS A 55 8.96 6.51 -2.90
CA LYS A 55 9.80 7.12 -1.87
C LYS A 55 11.10 7.70 -2.44
N ARG A 56 11.76 7.01 -3.37
CA ARG A 56 13.05 7.45 -3.96
C ARG A 56 12.95 8.79 -4.68
N GLN A 57 11.83 9.07 -5.32
CA GLN A 57 11.61 10.30 -6.09
C GLN A 57 10.87 11.39 -5.30
N ALA A 58 10.60 11.18 -4.01
CA ALA A 58 9.83 12.12 -3.19
C ALA A 58 10.47 13.52 -3.11
N VAL A 59 11.80 13.61 -3.18
CA VAL A 59 12.52 14.90 -3.14
C VAL A 59 12.36 15.68 -4.44
N THR A 60 12.38 15.01 -5.59
CA THR A 60 12.33 15.66 -6.91
C THR A 60 10.90 15.83 -7.45
N ASN A 61 9.91 15.21 -6.81
CA ASN A 61 8.49 15.27 -7.20
C ASN A 61 7.59 15.36 -5.96
N ALA A 62 7.91 16.28 -5.04
CA ALA A 62 7.23 16.40 -3.75
C ALA A 62 5.73 16.63 -3.90
N ASP A 63 5.31 17.52 -4.81
CA ASP A 63 3.90 17.92 -5.00
C ASP A 63 3.00 16.76 -5.44
N LYS A 64 3.57 15.73 -6.07
CA LYS A 64 2.84 14.55 -6.54
C LYS A 64 3.18 13.29 -5.76
N THR A 65 3.82 13.43 -4.60
CA THR A 65 4.19 12.32 -3.72
C THR A 65 3.46 12.43 -2.40
N ILE A 66 2.65 11.42 -2.10
CA ILE A 66 1.80 11.35 -0.92
C ILE A 66 2.39 10.36 0.05
N SER A 67 2.59 10.81 1.29
CA SER A 67 2.98 9.97 2.43
C SER A 67 2.05 10.21 3.62
N SER A 68 2.10 9.35 4.64
CA SER A 68 1.33 9.51 5.89
C SER A 68 -0.18 9.60 5.70
N ILE A 69 -0.73 9.11 4.58
CA ILE A 69 -2.15 9.28 4.24
C ILE A 69 -3.10 8.65 5.27
N LYS A 70 -2.63 7.62 6.00
CA LYS A 70 -3.40 6.98 7.08
C LYS A 70 -3.84 7.95 8.17
N ARG A 71 -3.11 9.06 8.39
CA ARG A 71 -3.47 10.12 9.36
C ARG A 71 -4.75 10.88 8.98
N HIS A 72 -5.18 10.79 7.73
CA HIS A 72 -6.36 11.48 7.22
C HIS A 72 -7.55 10.54 7.00
N MET A 73 -7.41 9.24 7.26
CA MET A 73 -8.49 8.26 7.13
C MET A 73 -9.69 8.66 8.00
N GLY A 74 -10.91 8.45 7.48
CA GLY A 74 -12.14 8.82 8.19
C GLY A 74 -12.49 10.30 8.16
N SER A 75 -11.79 11.12 7.35
CA SER A 75 -12.09 12.55 7.18
C SER A 75 -12.46 12.92 5.74
N ASP A 76 -12.91 14.16 5.55
CA ASP A 76 -13.19 14.75 4.23
C ASP A 76 -11.95 15.29 3.51
N TYR A 77 -10.75 15.00 4.03
CA TYR A 77 -9.50 15.37 3.39
C TYR A 77 -9.44 14.86 1.95
N ARG A 78 -8.83 15.65 1.06
CA ARG A 78 -8.61 15.28 -0.34
C ARG A 78 -7.22 15.75 -0.79
N VAL A 79 -6.47 14.86 -1.43
CA VAL A 79 -5.24 15.21 -2.13
C VAL A 79 -5.61 15.61 -3.56
N ASN A 80 -5.13 16.76 -4.03
CA ASN A 80 -5.30 17.17 -5.42
C ASN A 80 -4.03 16.82 -6.21
N ILE A 81 -4.18 16.03 -7.27
CA ILE A 81 -3.10 15.69 -8.21
C ILE A 81 -3.60 16.04 -9.60
N ASP A 82 -2.97 17.03 -10.23
CA ASP A 82 -3.28 17.49 -11.60
C ASP A 82 -4.78 17.78 -11.82
N GLY A 83 -5.44 18.39 -10.83
CA GLY A 83 -6.86 18.74 -10.89
C GLY A 83 -7.82 17.62 -10.46
N LYS A 84 -7.32 16.40 -10.25
CA LYS A 84 -8.10 15.28 -9.73
C LYS A 84 -7.96 15.16 -8.22
N LYS A 85 -9.10 15.13 -7.53
CA LYS A 85 -9.17 14.95 -6.07
C LYS A 85 -9.22 13.46 -5.73
N TYR A 86 -8.37 13.04 -4.81
CA TYR A 86 -8.32 11.68 -4.26
C TYR A 86 -8.58 11.72 -2.76
N SER A 87 -9.42 10.81 -2.28
CA SER A 87 -9.64 10.54 -0.87
C SER A 87 -8.49 9.74 -0.23
N PRO A 88 -8.32 9.82 1.10
CA PRO A 88 -7.39 8.96 1.84
C PRO A 88 -7.59 7.47 1.55
N GLN A 89 -8.84 7.04 1.35
CA GLN A 89 -9.23 5.68 1.05
C GLN A 89 -8.73 5.26 -0.33
N GLU A 90 -8.85 6.12 -1.35
CA GLU A 90 -8.35 5.84 -2.70
C GLU A 90 -6.82 5.73 -2.74
N ILE A 91 -6.11 6.61 -2.03
CA ILE A 91 -4.64 6.53 -1.95
C ILE A 91 -4.22 5.28 -1.17
N SER A 92 -4.87 4.98 -0.03
CA SER A 92 -4.62 3.76 0.74
C SER A 92 -4.90 2.51 -0.10
N ALA A 93 -5.92 2.52 -0.95
CA ALA A 93 -6.23 1.42 -1.86
C ALA A 93 -5.11 1.14 -2.86
N MET A 94 -4.36 2.16 -3.31
CA MET A 94 -3.19 1.96 -4.17
C MET A 94 -2.07 1.19 -3.44
N ILE A 95 -1.89 1.46 -2.14
CA ILE A 95 -0.97 0.71 -1.28
C ILE A 95 -1.44 -0.74 -1.11
N LEU A 96 -2.73 -0.94 -0.82
CA LEU A 96 -3.31 -2.28 -0.69
C LEU A 96 -3.22 -3.09 -1.99
N GLN A 97 -3.40 -2.46 -3.14
CA GLN A 97 -3.24 -3.11 -4.45
C GLN A 97 -1.80 -3.59 -4.67
N LYS A 98 -0.79 -2.81 -4.28
CA LYS A 98 0.62 -3.25 -4.35
C LYS A 98 0.86 -4.47 -3.47
N LEU A 99 0.41 -4.43 -2.21
CA LEU A 99 0.58 -5.55 -1.26
C LEU A 99 -0.16 -6.82 -1.73
N LYS A 100 -1.36 -6.67 -2.28
CA LYS A 100 -2.10 -7.76 -2.90
C LYS A 100 -1.29 -8.34 -4.07
N SER A 101 -0.80 -7.51 -4.99
CA SER A 101 -0.02 -7.99 -6.13
C SER A 101 1.27 -8.71 -5.70
N ASP A 102 1.95 -8.20 -4.67
CA ASP A 102 3.12 -8.86 -4.08
C ASP A 102 2.75 -10.26 -3.53
N ALA A 103 1.61 -10.37 -2.86
CA ALA A 103 1.09 -11.65 -2.37
C ALA A 103 0.67 -12.61 -3.49
N GLU A 104 -0.02 -12.12 -4.52
CA GLU A 104 -0.39 -12.93 -5.69
C GLU A 104 0.86 -13.47 -6.40
N ASN A 105 1.89 -12.64 -6.58
CA ASN A 105 3.15 -13.05 -7.18
C ASN A 105 3.88 -14.11 -6.35
N TYR A 106 3.86 -13.98 -5.02
CA TYR A 106 4.47 -14.96 -4.12
C TYR A 106 3.71 -16.30 -4.11
N LEU A 107 2.38 -16.25 -4.10
CA LEU A 107 1.53 -17.44 -3.99
C LEU A 107 1.31 -18.15 -5.34
N GLY A 108 1.47 -17.45 -6.46
CA GLY A 108 1.17 -17.96 -7.80
C GLY A 108 -0.33 -18.10 -8.09
N GLU A 109 -1.19 -17.47 -7.29
CA GLU A 109 -2.64 -17.50 -7.42
C GLU A 109 -3.30 -16.16 -7.09
N LYS A 110 -4.59 -16.00 -7.41
CA LYS A 110 -5.34 -14.78 -7.12
C LYS A 110 -5.74 -14.69 -5.65
N VAL A 111 -5.65 -13.48 -5.10
CA VAL A 111 -6.06 -13.17 -3.73
C VAL A 111 -7.27 -12.25 -3.76
N THR A 112 -8.37 -12.70 -3.17
CA THR A 112 -9.65 -11.96 -3.15
C THR A 112 -10.06 -11.48 -1.77
N GLU A 113 -9.42 -11.98 -0.71
CA GLU A 113 -9.81 -11.76 0.68
C GLU A 113 -8.60 -11.37 1.53
N ALA A 114 -8.80 -10.44 2.47
CA ALA A 114 -7.75 -9.97 3.35
C ALA A 114 -8.31 -9.56 4.72
N VAL A 115 -7.47 -9.69 5.75
CA VAL A 115 -7.64 -9.06 7.07
C VAL A 115 -6.71 -7.86 7.12
N ILE A 116 -7.21 -6.67 7.43
CA ILE A 116 -6.45 -5.41 7.42
C ILE A 116 -6.40 -4.79 8.82
N THR A 117 -5.23 -4.38 9.28
CA THR A 117 -5.04 -3.77 10.60
C THR A 117 -5.50 -2.31 10.66
N VAL A 118 -6.03 -1.93 11.81
CA VAL A 118 -6.27 -0.53 12.21
C VAL A 118 -5.74 -0.31 13.64
N PRO A 119 -5.34 0.92 14.01
CA PRO A 119 -5.11 1.29 15.39
C PRO A 119 -6.30 0.93 16.28
N ALA A 120 -6.06 0.57 17.55
CA ALA A 120 -7.13 0.20 18.47
C ALA A 120 -8.10 1.36 18.78
N TYR A 121 -7.66 2.60 18.61
CA TYR A 121 -8.41 3.83 18.88
C TYR A 121 -8.94 4.51 17.60
N PHE A 122 -8.95 3.80 16.48
CA PHE A 122 -9.34 4.36 15.18
C PHE A 122 -10.78 4.84 15.14
#